data_AF-A0A1G5V451-F1
#
_entry.id   AF-A0A1G5V451-F1
#
_cell.length_a   1.000
_cell.length_b   1.000
_cell.length_c   1.000
_cell.angle_alpha   90.00
_cell.angle_beta   90.00
_cell.angle_gamma   90.00
#
_symmetry.space_group_name_H-M   'P 1'
#
loop_
_entity.id
_entity.type
_entity.pdbx_description
1 polymer ?
#
loop_
_entity_poly.entity_id
_entity_poly.type
_entity_poly.pdbx_seq_one_letter_code
_entity_poly.pdbx_strand_id
1 'polypeptide(L)'
;MKEEYDFSTAKRGAVASSKGKTRITIMLDEDVIEAARERAESAGTGYQTLINNLLRQALISETAHNLSPAAQKRTRTVKPYANGITRSDVKDLEKRLAAMTEELHKMVDASRPGKAKALV
;
A
#
# COMPACT_ATOMS: atom_id res chain seq x y z
N MET A 1 4.70 -33.18 -21.51
CA MET A 1 3.74 -32.36 -22.29
C MET A 1 3.44 -33.11 -23.57
N LYS A 2 2.19 -33.11 -24.07
CA LYS A 2 1.89 -33.70 -25.39
C LYS A 2 2.32 -32.73 -26.49
N GLU A 3 2.76 -33.28 -27.61
CA GLU A 3 3.20 -32.51 -28.77
C GLU A 3 2.03 -31.79 -29.45
N GLU A 4 0.83 -32.38 -29.43
CA GLU A 4 -0.38 -31.77 -29.99
C GLU A 4 -1.58 -31.96 -29.07
N TYR A 5 -2.42 -30.92 -29.03
CA TYR A 5 -3.71 -30.92 -28.36
C TYR A 5 -4.79 -30.54 -29.37
N ASP A 6 -5.78 -31.42 -29.54
CA ASP A 6 -6.95 -31.16 -30.36
C ASP A 6 -7.97 -30.32 -29.57
N PHE A 7 -8.20 -29.10 -30.05
CA PHE A 7 -9.16 -28.14 -29.49
C PHE A 7 -10.40 -27.97 -30.36
N SER A 8 -10.64 -28.87 -31.32
CA SER A 8 -11.80 -28.83 -32.24
C SER A 8 -13.15 -28.77 -31.52
N THR A 9 -13.25 -29.32 -30.30
CA THR A 9 -14.45 -29.31 -29.46
C THR A 9 -14.37 -28.36 -28.26
N ALA A 10 -13.29 -27.58 -28.16
CA ALA A 10 -13.07 -26.69 -27.03
C ALA A 10 -14.07 -25.51 -27.05
N LYS A 11 -14.86 -25.37 -25.98
CA LYS A 11 -15.71 -24.20 -25.77
C LYS A 11 -14.91 -23.08 -25.11
N ARG A 12 -14.89 -21.89 -25.72
CA ARG A 12 -14.33 -20.69 -25.07
C ARG A 12 -15.16 -20.36 -23.82
N GLY A 13 -14.56 -20.50 -22.65
CA GLY A 13 -15.14 -20.06 -21.39
C GLY A 13 -15.32 -18.54 -21.35
N ALA A 14 -16.21 -18.05 -20.47
CA ALA A 14 -16.37 -16.62 -20.25
C ALA A 14 -15.03 -16.00 -19.82
N VAL A 15 -14.55 -15.02 -20.59
CA VAL A 15 -13.38 -14.24 -20.20
C VAL A 15 -13.73 -13.53 -18.89
N ALA A 16 -12.93 -13.76 -17.85
CA ALA A 16 -13.15 -13.12 -16.55
C ALA A 16 -13.30 -11.61 -16.73
N SER A 17 -14.42 -11.06 -16.25
CA SER A 17 -14.67 -9.62 -16.31
C SER A 17 -13.54 -8.89 -15.56
N SER A 18 -12.87 -7.96 -16.23
CA SER A 18 -11.84 -7.11 -15.64
C SER A 18 -12.45 -6.03 -14.76
N LYS A 19 -13.26 -6.41 -13.77
CA LYS A 19 -13.96 -5.49 -12.86
C LYS A 19 -12.93 -4.55 -12.20
N GLY A 20 -13.04 -3.25 -12.49
CA GLY A 20 -12.15 -2.22 -11.95
C GLY A 20 -10.85 -1.94 -12.73
N LYS A 21 -10.66 -2.53 -13.91
CA LYS A 21 -9.54 -2.21 -14.81
C LYS A 21 -10.06 -1.80 -16.19
N THR A 22 -9.66 -0.62 -16.65
CA THR A 22 -9.95 -0.11 -17.99
C THR A 22 -8.80 -0.43 -18.92
N ARG A 23 -9.07 -1.01 -20.10
CA ARG A 23 -8.05 -1.21 -21.13
C ARG A 23 -7.80 0.14 -21.82
N ILE A 24 -6.55 0.59 -21.78
CA ILE A 24 -6.09 1.81 -22.44
C ILE A 24 -4.87 1.50 -23.29
N THR A 25 -4.64 2.29 -24.33
CA THR A 25 -3.39 2.28 -25.09
C THR A 25 -2.53 3.43 -24.58
N ILE A 26 -1.33 3.13 -24.11
CA ILE A 26 -0.32 4.11 -23.71
C ILE A 26 1.02 3.72 -24.33
N MET A 27 1.82 4.71 -24.67
CA MET A 27 3.22 4.50 -25.06
C MET A 27 4.06 4.50 -23.79
N LEU A 28 4.93 3.51 -23.64
CA LEU A 28 5.94 3.43 -22.58
C LEU A 28 7.29 3.16 -23.25
N ASP A 29 8.34 3.74 -22.70
CA ASP A 29 9.69 3.51 -23.18
C ASP A 29 10.14 2.05 -22.91
N GLU A 30 11.01 1.52 -23.75
CA GLU A 30 11.44 0.11 -23.68
C GLU A 30 12.16 -0.19 -22.37
N ASP A 31 13.00 0.75 -21.90
CA ASP A 31 13.74 0.65 -20.64
C ASP A 31 12.80 0.59 -19.42
N VAL A 32 11.69 1.32 -19.45
CA VAL A 32 10.64 1.27 -18.43
C VAL A 32 9.96 -0.10 -18.42
N ILE A 33 9.67 -0.66 -19.59
CA ILE A 33 9.04 -1.99 -19.71
C ILE A 33 9.99 -3.08 -19.19
N GLU A 34 11.27 -3.02 -19.56
CA GLU A 34 12.28 -3.99 -19.13
C GLU A 34 12.51 -3.93 -17.62
N ALA A 35 12.72 -2.74 -17.06
CA ALA A 35 12.89 -2.56 -15.62
C ALA A 35 11.63 -3.00 -14.83
N ALA A 36 10.43 -2.75 -15.36
CA ALA A 36 9.19 -3.21 -14.75
C ALA A 36 9.06 -4.73 -14.76
N ARG A 37 9.55 -5.41 -15.83
CA ARG A 37 9.55 -6.87 -15.93
C ARG A 37 10.47 -7.50 -14.90
N GLU A 38 11.72 -7.06 -14.82
CA GLU A 38 12.70 -7.57 -13.86
C GLU A 38 12.22 -7.44 -12.41
N ARG A 39 11.71 -6.25 -12.05
CA ARG A 39 11.19 -6.02 -10.69
C ARG A 39 9.95 -6.85 -10.38
N ALA A 40 9.10 -7.06 -11.38
CA ALA A 40 7.87 -7.83 -11.21
C ALA A 40 8.16 -9.33 -11.03
N GLU A 41 9.12 -9.87 -11.80
CA GLU A 41 9.60 -11.25 -11.66
C GLU A 41 10.20 -11.49 -10.26
N SER A 42 11.06 -10.58 -9.79
CA SER A 42 11.61 -10.66 -8.43
C SER A 42 10.53 -10.60 -7.33
N ALA A 43 9.43 -9.89 -7.58
CA ALA A 43 8.32 -9.76 -6.63
C ALA A 43 7.22 -10.82 -6.82
N GLY A 44 7.35 -11.73 -7.79
CA GLY A 44 6.32 -12.72 -8.12
C GLY A 44 4.98 -12.11 -8.58
N THR A 45 5.00 -10.91 -9.16
CA THR A 45 3.81 -10.21 -9.66
C THR A 45 3.90 -9.96 -11.16
N GLY A 46 2.80 -9.56 -11.80
CA GLY A 46 2.81 -9.16 -13.20
C GLY A 46 3.31 -7.72 -13.36
N TYR A 47 4.10 -7.45 -14.41
CA TYR A 47 4.62 -6.10 -14.69
C TYR A 47 3.51 -5.04 -14.80
N GLN A 48 2.36 -5.38 -15.39
CA GLN A 48 1.21 -4.47 -15.47
C GLN A 48 0.62 -4.12 -14.08
N THR A 49 0.67 -5.06 -13.12
CA THR A 49 0.24 -4.80 -11.73
C THR A 49 1.22 -3.87 -11.04
N LEU A 50 2.52 -4.08 -11.25
CA LEU A 50 3.58 -3.24 -10.72
C LEU A 50 3.45 -1.79 -11.23
N ILE A 51 3.31 -1.61 -12.55
CA ILE A 51 3.12 -0.29 -13.17
C ILE A 51 1.89 0.41 -12.59
N ASN A 52 0.75 -0.28 -12.51
CA ASN A 52 -0.46 0.31 -11.94
C ASN A 52 -0.29 0.74 -10.47
N ASN A 53 0.43 -0.04 -9.67
CA ASN A 53 0.68 0.30 -8.27
C ASN A 53 1.58 1.53 -8.14
N LEU A 54 2.62 1.64 -8.96
CA LEU A 54 3.48 2.83 -9.01
C LEU A 54 2.67 4.08 -9.40
N LEU A 55 1.82 3.98 -10.43
CA LEU A 55 0.94 5.08 -10.83
C LEU A 55 -0.02 5.48 -9.71
N ARG A 56 -0.61 4.52 -8.98
CA ARG A 56 -1.45 4.83 -7.82
C ARG A 56 -0.67 5.55 -6.72
N GLN A 57 0.54 5.10 -6.41
CA GLN A 57 1.38 5.73 -5.39
C GLN A 57 1.75 7.17 -5.75
N ALA A 58 2.11 7.41 -7.02
CA ALA A 58 2.44 8.74 -7.54
C ALA A 58 1.23 9.69 -7.50
N LEU A 59 0.04 9.22 -7.88
CA LEU A 59 -1.16 10.06 -7.88
C LEU A 59 -1.69 10.34 -6.46
N ILE A 60 -1.59 9.39 -5.55
CA ILE A 60 -1.97 9.59 -4.14
C ILE A 60 -1.04 10.60 -3.47
N SER A 61 0.27 10.51 -3.71
CA SER A 61 1.23 11.47 -3.14
C SER A 61 1.00 12.87 -3.70
N GLU A 62 0.64 13.00 -4.97
CA GLU A 62 0.29 14.27 -5.59
C GLU A 62 -1.02 14.85 -5.04
N THR A 63 -2.03 14.00 -4.79
CA THR A 63 -3.29 14.45 -4.18
C THR A 63 -3.08 14.89 -2.73
N ALA A 64 -2.23 14.19 -1.98
CA ALA A 64 -1.82 14.58 -0.63
C ALA A 64 -1.00 15.90 -0.63
N HIS A 65 -0.20 16.14 -1.67
CA HIS A 65 0.55 17.39 -1.84
C HIS A 65 -0.36 18.57 -2.22
N ASN A 66 -1.42 18.34 -3.01
CA ASN A 66 -2.36 19.38 -3.45
C ASN A 66 -3.50 19.68 -2.46
N LEU A 67 -3.83 18.76 -1.55
CA LEU A 67 -4.81 18.98 -0.47
C LEU A 67 -4.20 19.55 0.81
N SER A 68 -2.88 19.74 0.87
CA SER A 68 -2.26 20.44 1.98
C SER A 68 -2.32 21.95 1.70
N PRO A 69 -3.02 22.77 2.51
CA PRO A 69 -2.72 24.20 2.49
C PRO A 69 -1.26 24.32 2.88
N ALA A 70 -0.42 24.85 1.99
CA ALA A 70 1.00 25.12 2.14
C ALA A 70 1.70 24.18 3.14
N ALA A 71 2.37 23.13 2.65
CA ALA A 71 3.22 22.26 3.45
C ALA A 71 4.09 23.08 4.43
N GLN A 72 3.56 23.30 5.64
CA GLN A 72 4.34 23.67 6.79
C GLN A 72 5.32 22.53 6.89
N LYS A 73 6.59 22.86 6.66
CA LYS A 73 7.75 22.03 6.92
C LYS A 73 7.53 21.27 8.23
N ARG A 74 6.92 20.08 8.14
CA ARG A 74 7.01 19.06 9.18
C ARG A 74 8.28 18.27 8.92
N THR A 75 9.39 18.99 8.72
CA THR A 75 10.60 18.66 9.43
C THR A 75 10.22 18.72 10.91
N ARG A 76 9.66 17.62 11.44
CA ARG A 76 9.80 17.34 12.86
C ARG A 76 11.31 17.28 13.02
N THR A 77 11.89 18.38 13.48
CA THR A 77 13.24 18.40 14.02
C THR A 77 13.21 17.40 15.17
N VAL A 78 13.43 16.13 14.86
CA VAL A 78 14.06 15.23 15.81
C VAL A 78 15.36 15.94 16.09
N LYS A 79 15.47 16.58 17.27
CA LYS A 79 16.69 17.23 17.69
C LYS A 79 17.81 16.22 17.43
N PRO A 80 18.79 16.53 16.56
CA PRO A 80 19.95 15.66 16.44
C PRO A 80 20.60 15.71 17.81
N TYR A 81 20.61 14.58 18.53
CA TYR A 81 21.23 14.49 19.84
C TYR A 81 22.75 14.56 19.64
N ALA A 82 23.26 15.77 19.41
CA ALA A 82 24.66 16.04 19.17
C ALA A 82 25.53 15.78 20.43
N ASN A 83 24.91 15.72 21.61
CA ASN A 83 25.58 15.59 22.91
C ASN A 83 25.09 14.38 23.75
N GLY A 84 24.74 13.27 23.08
CA GLY A 84 24.32 12.02 23.75
C GLY A 84 22.87 12.04 24.27
N ILE A 85 22.29 10.86 24.45
CA ILE A 85 20.91 10.67 24.93
C ILE A 85 20.92 10.83 26.45
N THR A 86 20.13 11.77 26.99
CA THR A 86 20.02 11.94 28.45
C THR A 86 18.93 11.03 29.03
N ARG A 87 19.03 10.70 30.33
CA ARG A 87 18.01 9.88 31.02
C ARG A 87 16.61 10.49 30.98
N SER A 88 16.50 11.82 30.94
CA SER A 88 15.23 12.53 30.77
C SER A 88 14.62 12.29 29.39
N ASP A 89 15.43 12.26 28.33
CA ASP A 89 14.94 12.03 26.97
C ASP A 89 14.34 10.62 26.81
N VAL A 90 14.98 9.63 27.45
CA VAL A 90 14.46 8.24 27.49
C VAL A 90 13.13 8.21 28.24
N LYS A 91 13.04 8.88 29.38
CA LYS A 91 11.80 8.96 30.18
C LYS A 91 10.66 9.63 29.43
N ASP A 92 10.95 10.68 28.68
CA ASP A 92 9.98 11.38 27.85
C ASP A 92 9.50 10.51 26.67
N LEU A 93 10.39 9.70 26.11
CA LEU A 93 10.05 8.75 25.06
C LEU A 93 9.19 7.59 25.59
N GLU A 94 9.53 7.05 26.77
CA GLU A 94 8.73 6.04 27.47
C GLU A 94 7.32 6.54 27.75
N LYS A 95 7.18 7.78 28.24
CA LYS A 95 5.87 8.40 28.49
C LYS A 95 5.04 8.55 27.22
N ARG A 96 5.68 8.87 26.09
CA ARG A 96 5.03 8.96 24.77
C ARG A 96 4.58 7.60 24.24
N LEU A 97 5.42 6.58 24.40
CA LEU A 97 5.06 5.21 24.04
C LEU A 97 3.89 4.71 24.88
N ALA A 98 3.89 4.97 26.19
CA ALA A 98 2.79 4.63 27.08
C ALA A 98 1.46 5.31 26.67
N ALA A 99 1.50 6.60 26.34
CA ALA A 99 0.31 7.32 25.88
C ALA A 99 -0.24 6.75 24.57
N MET A 100 0.64 6.37 23.64
CA MET A 100 0.26 5.77 22.36
C MET A 100 -0.31 4.35 22.54
N THR A 101 0.22 3.57 23.48
CA THR A 101 -0.34 2.24 23.79
C THR A 101 -1.73 2.35 24.42
N GLU A 102 -1.98 3.34 25.28
CA GLU A 102 -3.33 3.58 25.83
C GLU A 102 -4.32 3.99 24.74
N GLU A 103 -3.89 4.83 23.80
CA GLU A 103 -4.71 5.24 22.67
C GLU A 103 -5.06 4.05 21.76
N LEU A 104 -4.10 3.16 21.50
CA LEU A 104 -4.33 1.93 20.73
C LEU A 104 -5.29 0.97 21.45
N HIS A 105 -5.15 0.75 22.76
CA HIS A 105 -6.08 -0.08 23.52
C HIS A 105 -7.50 0.50 23.48
N LYS A 106 -7.64 1.82 23.65
CA LYS A 106 -8.93 2.52 23.55
C LYS A 106 -9.58 2.35 22.17
N MET A 107 -8.79 2.38 21.09
CA MET A 107 -9.28 2.13 19.74
C MET A 107 -9.68 0.67 19.51
N VAL A 108 -8.93 -0.28 20.08
CA VAL A 108 -9.22 -1.72 20.01
C VAL A 108 -10.49 -2.07 20.78
N ASP A 109 -10.69 -1.50 21.96
CA ASP A 109 -11.90 -1.73 22.76
C ASP A 109 -13.14 -1.06 22.16
N ALA A 110 -12.98 0.13 21.54
CA ALA A 110 -14.05 0.78 20.77
C ALA A 110 -14.44 -0.01 19.50
N SER A 111 -13.59 -0.94 19.05
CA SER A 111 -13.83 -1.78 17.87
C SER A 111 -14.46 -3.15 18.18
N ARG A 112 -14.85 -3.44 19.43
CA ARG A 112 -15.67 -4.64 19.73
C ARG A 112 -17.15 -4.32 19.51
N PRO A 113 -17.80 -4.74 18.41
CA PRO A 113 -19.25 -4.70 18.33
C PRO A 113 -19.83 -5.64 19.39
N GLY A 114 -20.71 -5.10 20.23
CA GLY A 114 -21.45 -5.86 21.21
C GLY A 114 -22.13 -7.06 20.54
N LYS A 115 -22.01 -8.23 21.17
CA LYS A 115 -22.84 -9.39 20.83
C LYS A 115 -24.30 -8.95 20.93
N ALA A 116 -24.96 -8.83 19.79
CA ALA A 116 -26.40 -8.71 19.71
C ALA A 116 -27.01 -9.88 20.48
N LYS A 117 -27.80 -9.56 21.52
CA LYS A 117 -28.75 -10.52 22.10
C LYS A 117 -29.80 -10.83 21.03
N ALA A 118 -29.70 -12.01 20.43
CA ALA A 118 -30.80 -12.63 19.70
C ALA A 118 -31.69 -13.40 20.69
N LEU A 119 -32.92 -12.91 20.83
CA LEU A 119 -34.20 -13.62 21.01
C LEU A 119 -34.22 -14.99 21.72
N VAL A 120 -34.90 -15.06 22.88
CA VAL A 120 -36.15 -15.84 23.13
C VAL A 120 -37.01 -15.02 24.10
#